data_AF-A0A1X4NN21-F1
#
_entry.id   AF-A0A1X4NN21-F1
#
_cell.length_a   1.000
_cell.length_b   1.000
_cell.length_c   1.000
_cell.angle_alpha   90.00
_cell.angle_beta   90.00
_cell.angle_gamma   90.00
#
_symmetry.space_group_name_H-M   'P 1'
#
loop_
_entity.id
_entity.type
_entity.pdbx_description
1 polymer ?
#
loop_
_entity_poly.entity_id
_entity_poly.type
_entity_poly.pdbx_seq_one_letter_code
_entity_poly.pdbx_strand_id
1 'polypeptide(L)' 'MLSRRQSAFFSVPVIGWIARDLKEGGPDTIYYLLVILLTLLVLAVMQWGIVALSMTALAMVPVVMVLLILITVGK' A
#
# COMPACT_ATOMS: atom_id res chain seq x y z
N MET A 1 -19.24 -16.50 24.70
CA MET A 1 -19.89 -15.82 23.56
C MET A 1 -18.86 -15.65 22.46
N LEU A 2 -19.10 -16.33 21.33
CA LEU A 2 -18.20 -16.48 20.21
C LEU A 2 -18.14 -15.19 19.38
N SER A 3 -16.94 -14.65 19.16
CA SER A 3 -16.66 -13.86 17.94
C SER A 3 -15.20 -14.00 17.53
N ARG A 4 -14.84 -15.19 17.07
CA ARG A 4 -13.53 -15.54 16.52
C ARG A 4 -13.52 -15.34 14.99
N ARG A 5 -13.90 -14.15 14.52
CA ARG A 5 -13.94 -13.76 13.10
C ARG A 5 -12.91 -12.66 12.76
N GLN A 6 -11.67 -12.79 13.26
CA GLN A 6 -10.57 -11.86 12.95
C GLN A 6 -9.46 -12.46 12.04
N SER A 7 -9.46 -13.77 11.75
CA SER A 7 -8.24 -14.48 11.34
C SER A 7 -8.13 -14.88 9.86
N ALA A 8 -8.56 -14.03 8.93
CA ALA A 8 -8.24 -14.25 7.50
C ALA A 8 -7.45 -13.09 6.89
N PHE A 9 -7.82 -11.85 7.21
CA PHE A 9 -7.11 -10.66 6.70
C PHE A 9 -5.76 -10.39 7.39
N PHE A 10 -5.56 -10.87 8.62
CA PHE A 10 -4.29 -10.71 9.36
C PHE A 10 -3.27 -11.83 9.14
N SER A 11 -3.61 -12.87 8.36
CA SER A 11 -2.74 -14.03 8.13
C SER A 11 -1.94 -13.96 6.84
N VAL A 12 -2.10 -12.91 6.03
CA VAL A 12 -1.22 -12.68 4.87
C VAL A 12 0.11 -12.12 5.40
N PRO A 13 1.22 -12.87 5.33
CA PRO A 13 2.43 -12.57 6.10
C PRO A 13 3.07 -11.22 5.75
N VAL A 14 2.82 -10.69 4.55
CA VAL A 14 3.37 -9.40 4.11
C VAL A 14 2.36 -8.26 4.35
N ILE A 15 1.15 -8.36 3.81
CA ILE A 15 0.16 -7.27 3.86
C ILE A 15 -0.49 -7.16 5.25
N GLY A 16 -0.78 -8.29 5.91
CA GLY A 16 -1.41 -8.34 7.22
C GLY A 16 -0.51 -7.87 8.36
N TRP A 17 0.81 -7.89 8.17
CA TRP A 17 1.76 -7.32 9.12
C TRP A 17 1.85 -5.79 8.96
N ILE A 18 1.98 -5.29 7.73
CA ILE A 18 1.99 -3.84 7.43
C ILE A 18 0.68 -3.19 7.91
N ALA A 19 -0.47 -3.81 7.64
CA ALA A 19 -1.77 -3.28 8.05
C ALA A 19 -1.94 -3.24 9.58
N ARG A 20 -1.31 -4.17 10.31
CA ARG A 20 -1.29 -4.18 11.77
C ARG A 20 -0.39 -3.06 12.29
N ASP A 21 0.79 -2.94 11.71
CA ASP A 21 1.79 -1.93 12.09
C ASP A 21 1.29 -0.50 11.83
N LEU A 22 0.56 -0.28 10.73
CA LEU A 22 -0.10 1.02 10.46
C LEU A 22 -1.25 1.33 11.43
N LYS A 23 -1.91 0.31 11.98
CA LYS A 23 -3.07 0.48 12.87
C LYS A 23 -2.67 0.63 14.34
N GLU A 24 -1.66 -0.12 14.75
CA GLU A 24 -1.18 -0.20 16.14
C GLU A 24 0.07 0.68 16.37
N GLY A 25 0.77 1.06 15.30
CA GLY A 25 1.94 1.92 15.34
C GLY A 25 1.63 3.39 15.62
N GLY A 26 2.70 4.14 15.89
CA GLY A 26 2.63 5.58 16.11
C GLY A 26 2.31 6.37 14.83
N PRO A 27 2.07 7.69 14.95
CA PRO A 27 1.80 8.56 13.80
C PRO A 27 2.89 8.51 12.72
N ASP A 28 4.13 8.21 13.11
CA ASP A 28 5.28 8.21 12.20
C ASP A 28 5.38 6.94 11.34
N THR A 29 4.69 5.86 11.71
CA THR A 29 4.75 4.57 11.01
C THR A 29 4.37 4.70 9.53
N ILE A 30 3.45 5.61 9.20
CA ILE A 30 3.08 5.88 7.80
C ILE A 30 4.24 6.43 6.97
N TYR A 31 5.07 7.31 7.55
CA TYR A 31 6.22 7.89 6.84
C TYR A 31 7.29 6.82 6.58
N TYR A 32 7.51 5.91 7.53
CA TYR A 32 8.40 4.78 7.32
C TYR A 32 7.92 3.87 6.18
N LEU A 33 6.62 3.56 6.13
CA LEU A 33 6.06 2.78 5.01
C LEU A 33 6.28 3.49 3.66
N LEU A 34 6.01 4.79 3.59
CA LEU A 34 6.19 5.57 2.36
C LEU A 34 7.64 5.58 1.90
N VAL A 35 8.59 5.75 2.82
CA VAL A 35 10.02 5.69 2.52
C VAL A 35 10.42 4.31 2.00
N ILE A 36 9.95 3.22 2.63
CA ILE A 36 10.21 1.86 2.17
C ILE A 36 9.69 1.63 0.75
N LEU A 37 8.45 2.04 0.46
CA LEU A 37 7.87 1.91 -0.88
C LEU A 37 8.66 2.72 -1.92
N LEU A 38 9.08 3.94 -1.57
CA LEU A 38 9.91 4.76 -2.43
C LEU A 38 11.28 4.10 -2.68
N THR A 39 11.92 3.56 -1.64
CA THR A 39 13.20 2.84 -1.79
C THR A 39 13.04 1.62 -2.69
N LEU A 40 11.98 0.83 -2.53
CA LEU A 40 11.69 -0.31 -3.40
C LEU A 40 11.51 0.13 -4.86
N LEU A 41 10.84 1.25 -5.11
CA LEU A 41 10.71 1.81 -6.45
C LEU A 41 12.07 2.22 -7.02
N VAL A 42 12.90 2.93 -6.24
CA VAL A 42 14.25 3.31 -6.68
C VAL A 42 15.08 2.08 -7.05
N LEU A 43 15.06 1.04 -6.22
CA LEU A 43 15.77 -0.21 -6.51
C LEU A 43 15.21 -0.90 -7.77
N ALA A 44 13.90 -0.89 -7.97
CA ALA A 44 13.28 -1.42 -9.18
C ALA A 44 13.70 -0.63 -10.43
N VAL A 45 13.78 0.70 -10.34
CA VAL A 45 14.28 1.55 -11.44
C VAL A 45 15.75 1.31 -11.70
N MET A 46 16.58 1.13 -10.68
CA MET A 46 17.99 0.77 -10.87
C MET A 46 18.15 -0.58 -11.57
N GLN A 47 17.25 -1.54 -11.31
CA GLN A 47 17.32 -2.89 -11.87
C GLN A 47 16.70 -3.03 -13.28
N TRP A 48 15.60 -2.31 -13.56
CA TRP A 48 14.82 -2.47 -14.81
C TRP A 48 14.57 -1.17 -15.58
N GLY A 49 15.10 -0.05 -15.09
CA GLY A 49 14.98 1.26 -15.75
C GLY A 49 13.53 1.72 -15.87
N ILE A 50 13.19 2.21 -17.06
CA ILE A 50 11.87 2.79 -17.35
C ILE A 50 10.72 1.79 -17.23
N VAL A 51 10.99 0.48 -17.42
CA VAL A 51 9.97 -0.56 -17.29
C VAL A 51 9.36 -0.58 -15.89
N ALA A 52 10.20 -0.40 -14.85
CA ALA A 52 9.71 -0.32 -13.47
C ALA A 52 8.78 0.87 -13.24
N LEU A 53 9.10 2.04 -13.84
CA LEU A 53 8.25 3.22 -13.78
C LEU A 53 6.92 2.99 -14.52
N SER A 54 6.96 2.40 -15.72
CA SER A 54 5.76 2.09 -16.50
C SER A 54 4.83 1.11 -15.76
N MET A 55 5.38 0.06 -15.13
CA MET A 55 4.60 -0.89 -14.35
C MET A 55 4.03 -0.26 -13.06
N THR A 56 4.79 0.63 -12.42
CA THR A 56 4.31 1.37 -11.24
C THR A 56 3.17 2.32 -11.61
N ALA A 57 3.31 3.05 -12.72
CA ALA A 57 2.24 3.90 -13.24
C ALA A 57 0.98 3.07 -13.59
N LEU A 58 1.15 1.91 -14.22
CA LEU A 58 0.05 0.99 -14.53
C LEU A 58 -0.67 0.50 -13.26
N ALA A 59 0.10 0.12 -12.22
CA ALA A 59 -0.46 -0.30 -10.93
C ALA A 59 -1.22 0.85 -10.23
N MET A 60 -0.83 2.10 -10.45
CA MET A 60 -1.51 3.28 -9.91
C MET A 60 -2.81 3.65 -10.64
N VAL A 61 -3.05 3.16 -11.86
CA VAL A 61 -4.28 3.45 -12.62
C VAL A 61 -5.57 3.21 -11.82
N PRO A 62 -5.81 2.02 -11.23
CA PRO A 62 -7.03 1.81 -10.43
C PRO A 62 -7.10 2.73 -9.21
N VAL A 63 -5.97 3.06 -8.58
CA VAL A 63 -5.91 3.97 -7.43
C VAL A 63 -6.35 5.37 -7.83
N VAL A 64 -5.80 5.90 -8.92
CA VAL A 64 -6.15 7.23 -9.45
C VAL A 64 -7.60 7.25 -9.91
N MET A 65 -8.10 6.19 -10.57
CA MET A 65 -9.49 6.09 -10.97
C MET A 65 -10.45 6.14 -9.77
N VAL A 66 -10.17 5.36 -8.73
CA VAL A 66 -10.97 5.40 -7.48
C VAL A 66 -10.89 6.78 -6.84
N LEU A 67 -9.69 7.38 -6.76
CA LEU A 67 -9.51 8.72 -6.20
C LEU A 67 -10.34 9.77 -6.96
N LEU A 68 -10.32 9.75 -8.29
CA LEU A 68 -11.10 10.66 -9.12
C LEU A 68 -12.61 10.45 -8.92
N ILE A 69 -13.07 9.21 -8.78
CA ILE A 69 -14.47 8.90 -8.49
C ILE A 69 -14.85 9.45 -7.10
N LEU A 70 -14.02 9.23 -6.08
CA LEU A 70 -14.27 9.72 -4.72
C LEU A 70 -14.39 11.25 -4.68
N ILE A 71 -13.44 11.95 -5.32
CA ILE A 71 -13.45 13.41 -5.47
C ILE A 71 -14.72 13.87 -6.20
N THR A 72 -15.11 13.18 -7.27
CA THR A 72 -16.31 13.53 -8.07
C THR A 72 -17.61 13.34 -7.29
N VAL A 73 -17.66 12.33 -6.42
CA VAL A 73 -18.82 12.03 -5.56
C VAL A 73 -18.81 12.86 -4.26
N GLY A 74 -17.73 13.60 -3.99
CA GLY A 74 -17.59 14.47 -2.81
C GLY A 74 -17.32 13.70 -1.52
N LYS A 75 -16.60 12.57 -1.59
CA LYS A 75 -16.12 11.79 -0.43
C LYS A 75 -14.61 11.83 -0.36
#